data_AF-A0A4Q1SPA7-F1
#
_entry.id   AF-A0A4Q1SPA7-F1
#
_cell.length_a   1.000
_cell.length_b   1.000
_cell.length_c   1.000
_cell.angle_alpha   90.00
_cell.angle_beta   90.00
_cell.angle_gamma   90.00
#
_symmetry.space_group_name_H-M   'P 1'
#
loop_
_entity.id
_entity.type
_entity.pdbx_description
1 polymer ?
#
loop_
_entity_poly.entity_id
_entity_poly.type
_entity_poly.pdbx_seq_one_letter_code
_entity_poly.pdbx_strand_id
1 'polypeptide(L)'
;MKPQRKNRSRSYYRHHRKRVFRRKAKLAKKLKWYVPYIAQFSKGKVHCSCWMCSKKTNRDGFPHSQLIQIERLDSQLSDYFCGDEV
;
A
#
# COMPACT_ATOMS: atom_id res chain seq x y z
N MET A 1 -25.24 -7.34 14.48
CA MET A 1 -24.19 -6.76 13.61
C MET A 1 -24.71 -5.51 12.92
N LYS A 2 -23.95 -4.40 12.90
CA LYS A 2 -24.38 -3.18 12.17
C LYS A 2 -24.40 -3.50 10.67
N PRO A 3 -25.48 -3.20 9.92
CA PRO A 3 -25.55 -3.49 8.50
C PRO A 3 -24.45 -2.72 7.76
N GLN A 4 -23.60 -3.45 7.05
CA GLN A 4 -22.58 -2.90 6.16
C GLN A 4 -23.28 -2.14 5.03
N ARG A 5 -23.38 -0.81 5.14
CA ARG A 5 -23.82 0.03 4.00
C ARG A 5 -22.79 -0.14 2.88
N LYS A 6 -23.18 -0.93 1.86
CA LYS A 6 -22.29 -1.46 0.80
C LYS A 6 -21.46 -0.42 0.06
N ASN A 7 -21.85 0.86 0.03
CA ASN A 7 -21.05 1.91 -0.60
C ASN A 7 -21.17 3.23 0.18
N ARG A 8 -20.04 3.84 0.53
CA ARG A 8 -20.01 5.20 1.10
C ARG A 8 -20.38 6.21 0.01
N SER A 9 -20.83 7.41 0.40
CA SER A 9 -21.20 8.43 -0.58
C SER A 9 -20.03 8.83 -1.49
N ARG A 10 -20.32 9.30 -2.69
CA ARG A 10 -19.31 9.85 -3.61
C ARG A 10 -18.52 11.01 -2.95
N SER A 11 -19.19 11.81 -2.11
CA SER A 11 -18.56 12.88 -1.32
C SER A 11 -17.52 12.33 -0.34
N TYR A 12 -17.80 11.20 0.32
CA TYR A 12 -16.84 10.52 1.19
C TYR A 12 -15.57 10.11 0.43
N TYR A 13 -15.70 9.46 -0.72
CA TYR A 13 -14.54 9.04 -1.51
C TYR A 13 -13.72 10.23 -2.04
N ARG A 14 -14.37 11.35 -2.39
CA ARG A 14 -13.68 12.60 -2.78
C ARG A 14 -12.90 13.18 -1.59
N HIS A 15 -13.52 13.27 -0.42
CA HIS A 15 -12.88 13.73 0.81
C HIS A 15 -11.68 12.84 1.17
N HIS A 16 -11.87 11.52 1.15
CA HIS A 16 -10.82 10.55 1.46
C HIS A 16 -9.62 10.67 0.51
N ARG A 17 -9.86 10.76 -0.81
CA ARG A 17 -8.79 11.00 -1.80
C ARG A 17 -8.03 12.30 -1.53
N LYS A 18 -8.74 13.40 -1.26
CA LYS A 18 -8.12 14.70 -0.93
C LYS A 18 -7.24 14.61 0.33
N ARG A 19 -7.70 13.91 1.36
CA ARG A 19 -6.92 13.66 2.60
C ARG A 19 -5.63 12.87 2.31
N VAL A 20 -5.72 11.81 1.51
CA VAL A 20 -4.55 11.01 1.11
C VAL A 20 -3.55 11.84 0.29
N PHE A 21 -4.02 12.65 -0.66
CA PHE A 21 -3.13 13.50 -1.48
C PHE A 21 -2.41 14.54 -0.63
N ARG A 22 -3.10 15.18 0.31
CA ARG A 22 -2.48 16.12 1.27
C ARG A 22 -1.37 15.46 2.09
N ARG A 23 -1.62 14.24 2.59
CA ARG A 23 -0.60 13.48 3.32
C ARG A 23 0.63 13.19 2.44
N LYS A 24 0.41 12.73 1.20
CA LYS A 24 1.50 12.43 0.25
C LYS A 24 2.29 13.68 -0.15
N ALA A 25 1.62 14.81 -0.40
CA ALA A 25 2.26 16.08 -0.67
C ALA A 25 3.13 16.56 0.50
N LYS A 26 2.67 16.39 1.75
CA LYS A 26 3.46 16.70 2.95
C LYS A 26 4.74 15.86 3.04
N LEU A 27 4.65 14.57 2.69
CA LEU A 27 5.81 13.67 2.64
C LEU A 27 6.79 14.06 1.54
N ALA A 28 6.29 14.33 0.32
CA ALA A 28 7.12 14.79 -0.80
C ALA A 28 7.86 16.09 -0.46
N LYS A 29 7.17 17.06 0.18
CA LYS A 29 7.80 18.30 0.65
C LYS A 29 8.90 18.02 1.68
N LYS A 30 8.67 17.13 2.65
CA LYS A 30 9.67 16.74 3.65
C LYS A 30 10.89 16.08 3.00
N LEU A 31 10.68 15.27 1.96
CA LEU A 31 11.73 14.59 1.21
C LEU A 31 12.34 15.43 0.07
N LYS A 32 11.93 16.71 -0.08
CA LYS A 32 12.34 17.60 -1.17
C LYS A 32 12.13 17.01 -2.57
N TRP A 33 11.10 16.19 -2.74
CA TRP A 33 10.75 15.66 -4.05
C TRP A 33 10.07 16.73 -4.90
N TYR A 34 10.54 16.91 -6.13
CA TYR A 34 9.86 17.73 -7.11
C TYR A 34 8.58 17.04 -7.59
N VAL A 35 7.44 17.68 -7.36
CA VAL A 35 6.13 17.17 -7.76
C VAL A 35 5.39 18.29 -8.49
N PRO A 36 5.37 18.27 -9.84
CA PRO A 36 4.77 19.36 -10.63
C PRO A 36 3.25 19.45 -10.46
N TYR A 37 2.57 18.33 -10.18
CA TYR A 37 1.12 18.33 -9.95
C TYR A 37 0.71 17.37 -8.84
N ILE A 38 -0.20 17.81 -7.97
CA ILE A 38 -0.74 17.02 -6.84
C ILE A 38 -1.42 15.73 -7.35
N ALA A 39 -1.97 15.75 -8.56
CA ALA A 39 -2.59 14.57 -9.16
C ALA A 39 -1.60 13.43 -9.45
N GLN A 40 -0.26 13.63 -9.40
CA GLN A 40 0.71 12.52 -9.40
C GLN A 40 0.48 11.55 -8.24
N PHE A 41 -0.01 12.06 -7.12
CA PHE A 41 -0.32 11.25 -5.94
C PHE A 41 -1.61 10.42 -6.07
N SER A 42 -2.31 10.52 -7.20
CA SER A 42 -3.43 9.64 -7.54
C SER A 42 -3.00 8.20 -7.81
N LYS A 43 -1.78 8.01 -8.31
CA LYS A 43 -1.22 6.68 -8.56
C LYS A 43 -0.82 6.02 -7.24
N GLY A 44 -1.46 4.89 -6.95
CA GLY A 44 -1.05 3.85 -6.00
C GLY A 44 -0.71 4.27 -4.56
N LYS A 45 -0.08 3.39 -3.79
CA LYS A 45 0.68 3.76 -2.58
C LYS A 45 2.03 4.29 -3.06
N VAL A 46 2.59 5.30 -2.39
CA VAL A 46 4.01 5.66 -2.60
C VAL A 46 4.81 4.53 -1.95
N HIS A 47 5.12 3.49 -2.72
CA HIS A 47 6.12 2.51 -2.33
C HIS A 47 7.48 3.12 -2.60
N CYS A 48 7.82 4.15 -1.83
CA CYS A 48 9.23 4.45 -1.72
C CYS A 48 9.81 3.39 -0.81
N SER A 49 10.87 2.73 -1.26
CA SER A 49 11.88 2.12 -0.40
C SER A 49 12.53 3.12 0.57
N CYS A 50 11.93 4.28 0.79
CA CYS A 50 12.36 5.31 1.70
C CYS A 50 12.42 4.77 3.13
N TRP A 51 13.34 5.34 3.90
CA TRP A 51 13.55 5.00 5.30
C TRP A 51 12.28 5.05 6.15
N MET A 52 11.31 5.93 5.86
CA MET A 52 10.04 5.97 6.59
C MET A 52 9.17 4.73 6.35
N CYS A 53 9.13 4.23 5.12
CA CYS A 53 8.38 3.02 4.78
C CYS A 53 9.11 1.77 5.31
N SER A 54 10.45 1.73 5.16
CA SER A 54 11.27 0.66 5.74
C SER A 54 11.14 0.61 7.27
N LYS A 55 11.27 1.74 7.97
CA LYS A 55 11.08 1.83 9.43
C LYS A 55 9.68 1.41 9.87
N LYS A 56 8.65 1.74 9.08
CA LYS A 56 7.29 1.31 9.36
C LYS A 56 7.16 -0.21 9.23
N THR A 57 7.62 -0.80 8.14
CA THR A 57 7.58 -2.25 7.94
C THR A 57 8.38 -2.99 9.01
N ASN A 58 9.56 -2.48 9.39
CA ASN A 58 10.40 -3.09 10.43
C ASN A 58 9.77 -2.98 11.83
N ARG A 59 8.95 -1.96 12.09
CA ARG A 59 8.28 -1.78 13.38
C ARG A 59 6.95 -2.51 13.47
N ASP A 60 6.10 -2.33 12.46
CA ASP A 60 4.69 -2.73 12.46
C ASP A 60 4.45 -4.03 11.68
N GLY A 61 5.49 -4.59 11.04
CA GLY A 61 5.38 -5.73 10.14
C GLY A 61 4.87 -5.38 8.74
N PHE A 62 4.77 -6.40 7.89
CA PHE A 62 4.22 -6.24 6.55
C PHE A 62 2.70 -6.00 6.61
N PRO A 63 2.14 -5.15 5.73
CA PRO A 63 0.69 -5.03 5.59
C PRO A 63 0.09 -6.39 5.20
N HIS A 64 -1.12 -6.68 5.69
CA HIS A 64 -1.86 -7.93 5.43
C HIS A 64 -1.87 -8.37 3.97
N SER A 65 -2.02 -7.45 3.01
CA SER A 65 -2.00 -7.78 1.58
C SER A 65 -0.67 -8.35 1.10
N GLN A 66 0.45 -7.92 1.70
CA GLN A 66 1.77 -8.44 1.39
C GLN A 66 2.01 -9.78 2.08
N LEU A 67 1.48 -9.98 3.29
CA LEU A 67 1.54 -11.28 3.97
C LEU A 67 0.85 -12.38 3.15
N ILE A 68 -0.37 -12.13 2.65
CA ILE A 68 -1.08 -13.07 1.75
C ILE A 68 -0.24 -13.37 0.50
N GLN A 69 0.43 -12.35 -0.04
CA GLN A 69 1.25 -12.52 -1.24
C GLN A 69 2.49 -13.38 -0.96
N ILE A 70 3.14 -13.20 0.20
CA ILE A 70 4.29 -14.00 0.63
C ILE A 70 3.86 -15.46 0.80
N GLU A 71 2.79 -15.71 1.54
CA GLU A 71 2.26 -17.07 1.77
C GLU A 71 1.94 -17.80 0.46
N ARG A 72 1.36 -17.08 -0.51
CA ARG A 72 1.12 -17.64 -1.84
C ARG A 72 2.43 -18.00 -2.56
N LEU A 73 3.45 -17.15 -2.48
CA LEU A 73 4.74 -17.40 -3.12
C LEU A 73 5.47 -18.58 -2.46
N ASP A 74 5.41 -18.68 -1.14
CA ASP A 74 6.00 -19.79 -0.38
C ASP A 74 5.35 -21.13 -0.76
N SER A 75 4.02 -21.15 -0.94
CA SER A 75 3.31 -22.33 -1.46
C SER A 75 3.80 -22.71 -2.86
N GLN A 76 3.97 -21.75 -3.77
CA GLN A 76 4.45 -22.02 -5.13
C GLN A 76 5.88 -22.56 -5.15
N LEU A 77 6.75 -22.05 -4.27
CA LEU A 77 8.10 -22.56 -4.10
C LEU A 77 8.09 -23.98 -3.56
N SER A 78 7.25 -24.26 -2.56
CA SER A 78 7.09 -25.61 -2.01
C SER A 78 6.63 -26.60 -3.09
N ASP A 79 5.65 -26.22 -3.92
CA ASP A 79 5.15 -27.06 -5.00
C ASP A 79 6.23 -27.32 -6.06
N TYR A 80 7.05 -26.32 -6.38
CA TYR A 80 8.17 -26.46 -7.32
C TYR A 80 9.22 -27.45 -6.80
N PHE A 81 9.68 -27.26 -5.56
CA PHE A 81 10.72 -28.12 -4.98
C PHE A 81 10.22 -29.54 -4.65
N CYS A 82 8.93 -29.73 -4.34
CA CYS A 82 8.33 -31.06 -4.17
C CYS A 82 8.00 -31.74 -5.52
N GLY A 83 7.92 -30.99 -6.62
CA GLY A 83 7.63 -31.51 -7.96
C GLY A 83 8.85 -32.09 -8.69
N ASP A 84 10.06 -31.90 -8.15
CA ASP A 84 11.33 -32.36 -8.74
C ASP A 84 11.72 -33.81 -8.32
N GLU A 85 10.83 -34.55 -7.62
CA GLU A 85 10.98 -36.00 -7.39
C GLU A 85 10.19 -36.83 -8.41
N VAL A 86 10.59 -36.80 -9.70
CA VAL A 86 10.21 -37.82 -10.71
C VAL A 86 11.39 -38.11 -11.63
#